data_AF-A0A1F6MAQ2-F1
#
_entry.id   AF-A0A1F6MAQ2-F1
#
_cell.length_a   1.000
_cell.length_b   1.000
_cell.length_c   1.000
_cell.angle_alpha   90.00
_cell.angle_beta   90.00
_cell.angle_gamma   90.00
#
_symmetry.space_group_name_H-M   'P 1'
#
loop_
_entity.id
_entity.type
_entity.pdbx_description
1 polymer ?
#
loop_
_entity_poly.entity_id
_entity_poly.type
_entity_poly.pdbx_seq_one_letter_code
_entity_poly.pdbx_strand_id
1 'polypeptide(L)'
;MGLEILKSKLAVTVALVLLAIAGFYLARESYRKAQVNQEIRDLQNQISMVEGKNKEISDLIKYYKSQTYKERQARTLLNLQKPGEFAVALPQSPEDQNPANQPESNGSATNLKLWWDYFFGK
;
A
#
# COMPACT_ATOMS: atom_id res chain seq x y z
N MET A 1 21.11 -59.35 24.77
CA MET A 1 20.76 -59.94 23.45
C MET A 1 20.66 -58.91 22.31
N GLY A 2 20.84 -57.59 22.54
CA GLY A 2 20.64 -56.56 21.49
C GLY A 2 21.86 -56.18 20.64
N LEU A 3 23.08 -56.52 21.07
CA LEU A 3 24.33 -56.08 20.42
C LEU A 3 24.85 -57.03 19.33
N GLU A 4 24.34 -58.27 19.26
CA GLU A 4 24.74 -59.25 18.24
C GLU A 4 24.18 -58.88 16.84
N ILE A 5 23.03 -58.20 16.81
CA ILE A 5 22.35 -57.75 15.59
C ILE A 5 23.17 -56.68 14.84
N LEU A 6 23.94 -55.86 15.58
CA LEU A 6 24.79 -54.79 15.05
C LEU A 6 26.07 -55.30 14.37
N LYS A 7 26.47 -56.57 14.61
CA LYS A 7 27.61 -57.19 13.90
C LYS A 7 27.24 -57.65 12.49
N SER A 8 25.95 -57.90 12.24
CA SER A 8 25.46 -58.28 10.93
C SER A 8 25.39 -57.07 10.02
N LYS A 9 26.29 -57.00 9.04
CA LYS A 9 26.33 -55.93 8.02
C LYS A 9 24.96 -55.71 7.38
N LEU A 10 24.20 -56.80 7.16
CA LEU A 10 22.87 -56.76 6.57
C LEU A 10 21.86 -56.04 7.48
N ALA A 11 21.82 -56.37 8.77
CA ALA A 11 20.90 -55.73 9.71
C ALA A 11 21.19 -54.23 9.86
N VAL A 12 22.47 -53.84 9.89
CA VAL A 12 22.88 -52.43 9.92
C VAL A 12 22.45 -51.70 8.64
N THR A 13 22.64 -52.32 7.46
CA THR A 13 22.20 -51.71 6.19
C THR A 13 20.68 -51.53 6.13
N VAL A 14 19.89 -52.51 6.57
CA VAL A 14 18.42 -52.40 6.61
C VAL A 14 17.99 -51.30 7.58
N ALA A 15 18.61 -51.23 8.77
CA ALA A 15 18.32 -50.17 9.73
C ALA A 15 18.66 -48.78 9.18
N LEU A 16 19.78 -48.63 8.46
CA LEU A 16 20.17 -47.38 7.81
C LEU A 16 19.17 -46.96 6.73
N VAL A 17 18.73 -47.90 5.90
CA VAL A 17 17.72 -47.65 4.86
C VAL A 17 16.40 -47.21 5.48
N LEU A 18 15.93 -47.89 6.53
CA LEU A 18 14.72 -47.51 7.25
C LEU A 18 14.84 -46.12 7.88
N LEU A 19 16.00 -45.79 8.46
CA LEU A 19 16.27 -44.45 9.00
C LEU A 19 16.26 -43.39 7.91
N ALA A 20 16.86 -43.66 6.75
CA ALA A 20 16.89 -42.73 5.62
C ALA A 20 15.47 -42.47 5.09
N ILE A 21 14.64 -43.52 4.97
CA ILE A 21 13.25 -43.40 4.55
C ILE A 21 12.44 -42.58 5.56
N ALA A 22 12.54 -42.91 6.85
CA ALA A 22 11.85 -42.18 7.91
C ALA A 22 12.28 -40.70 7.95
N GLY A 23 13.58 -40.44 7.84
CA GLY A 23 14.14 -39.10 7.76
C GLY A 23 13.62 -38.32 6.55
N PHE A 24 13.53 -38.96 5.38
CA PHE A 24 12.99 -38.35 4.16
C PHE A 24 11.51 -37.96 4.33
N TYR A 25 10.68 -38.87 4.86
CA TYR A 25 9.26 -38.57 5.10
C TYR A 25 9.09 -37.44 6.12
N LEU A 26 9.86 -37.45 7.21
CA LEU A 26 9.79 -36.42 8.24
C LEU A 26 10.25 -35.06 7.72
N ALA A 27 11.33 -35.02 6.93
CA ALA A 27 11.82 -33.80 6.30
C ALA A 27 10.78 -33.23 5.33
N ARG A 28 10.21 -34.07 4.46
CA ARG A 28 9.16 -33.67 3.51
C ARG A 28 7.92 -33.13 4.21
N GLU A 29 7.45 -33.80 5.25
CA GLU A 29 6.29 -33.37 6.03
C GLU A 29 6.56 -32.07 6.76
N SER A 30 7.73 -31.92 7.37
CA SER A 30 8.13 -30.70 8.08
C SER A 30 8.22 -29.51 7.12
N TYR A 31 8.77 -29.72 5.92
CA TYR A 31 8.82 -28.68 4.89
C TYR A 31 7.41 -28.27 4.44
N ARG A 32 6.51 -29.23 4.18
CA ARG A 32 5.12 -28.93 3.82
C ARG A 32 4.39 -28.15 4.91
N LYS A 33 4.56 -28.55 6.18
CA LYS A 33 4.00 -27.83 7.33
C LYS A 33 4.54 -26.40 7.44
N ALA A 34 5.83 -26.20 7.21
CA ALA A 34 6.43 -24.86 7.24
C ALA A 34 5.82 -23.95 6.17
N GLN A 35 5.64 -24.47 4.94
CA GLN A 35 5.03 -23.73 3.84
C GLN A 35 3.57 -23.36 4.14
N VAL A 36 2.76 -24.31 4.60
CA VAL A 36 1.36 -24.05 4.98
C VAL A 36 1.27 -23.03 6.11
N ASN A 37 2.12 -23.14 7.13
CA ASN A 37 2.15 -22.17 8.23
C ASN A 37 2.55 -20.76 7.77
N GLN A 38 3.41 -20.66 6.75
CA GLN A 38 3.76 -19.37 6.17
C GLN A 38 2.57 -18.77 5.41
N GLU A 39 1.84 -19.57 4.64
CA GLU A 39 0.62 -19.15 3.95
C GLU A 39 -0.47 -18.70 4.94
N ILE A 40 -0.67 -19.45 6.04
CA ILE A 40 -1.60 -19.04 7.11
C ILE A 40 -1.22 -17.67 7.69
N ARG A 41 0.08 -17.46 7.97
CA ARG A 41 0.55 -16.16 8.49
C ARG A 41 0.32 -15.03 7.49
N ASP A 42 0.57 -15.28 6.21
CA ASP A 42 0.35 -14.28 5.17
C ASP A 42 -1.14 -13.92 5.05
N LEU A 43 -2.01 -14.93 5.01
CA LEU A 43 -3.47 -14.73 5.00
C LEU A 43 -3.95 -13.96 6.23
N GLN A 44 -3.43 -14.26 7.42
CA GLN A 44 -3.75 -13.51 8.64
C GLN A 44 -3.32 -12.04 8.54
N ASN A 45 -2.13 -11.76 8.01
CA ASN A 45 -1.67 -10.39 7.80
C ASN A 45 -2.56 -9.64 6.81
N GLN A 46 -2.97 -10.30 5.72
CA GLN A 46 -3.89 -9.74 4.73
C GLN A 46 -5.25 -9.40 5.37
N ILE A 47 -5.80 -10.29 6.21
CA ILE A 47 -7.05 -10.04 6.95
C ILE A 47 -6.90 -8.78 7.82
N SER A 48 -5.86 -8.71 8.65
CA SER A 48 -5.63 -7.54 9.51
C SER A 48 -5.45 -6.24 8.72
N MET A 49 -4.79 -6.28 7.57
CA MET A 49 -4.65 -5.12 6.70
C MET A 49 -6.00 -4.65 6.15
N VAL A 50 -6.83 -5.58 5.67
CA VAL A 50 -8.15 -5.28 5.10
C VAL A 50 -9.10 -4.74 6.18
N GLU A 51 -9.09 -5.34 7.37
CA GLU A 51 -9.88 -4.86 8.51
C GLU A 51 -9.46 -3.45 8.94
N GLY A 52 -8.14 -3.17 8.97
CA GLY A 52 -7.60 -1.84 9.25
C GLY A 52 -8.08 -0.80 8.25
N LYS A 53 -7.99 -1.10 6.95
CA LYS A 53 -8.49 -0.22 5.88
C LYS A 53 -10.00 0.02 5.98
N ASN A 54 -10.77 -1.03 6.28
CA ASN A 54 -12.21 -0.90 6.44
C ASN A 54 -12.57 0.02 7.62
N LYS A 55 -11.86 -0.11 8.75
CA LYS A 55 -12.02 0.79 9.90
C LYS A 55 -11.70 2.24 9.54
N GLU A 56 -10.58 2.49 8.86
CA GLU A 56 -10.17 3.83 8.41
C GLU A 56 -11.24 4.47 7.52
N ILE A 57 -11.71 3.74 6.51
CA ILE A 57 -12.78 4.21 5.61
C ILE A 57 -14.06 4.49 6.39
N SER A 58 -14.45 3.61 7.32
CA SER A 58 -15.62 3.80 8.17
C SER A 58 -15.53 5.06 9.02
N ASP A 59 -14.37 5.32 9.61
CA ASP A 59 -14.14 6.51 10.42
C ASP A 59 -14.12 7.79 9.58
N LEU A 60 -13.60 7.72 8.35
CA LEU A 60 -13.65 8.83 7.40
C LEU A 60 -15.10 9.13 6.96
N ILE A 61 -15.91 8.10 6.71
CA ILE A 61 -17.34 8.25 6.42
C ILE A 61 -18.05 8.93 7.60
N LYS A 62 -17.76 8.54 8.84
CA LYS A 62 -18.33 9.19 10.04
C LYS A 62 -17.92 10.67 10.12
N TYR A 63 -16.65 10.97 9.86
CA TYR A 63 -16.15 12.34 9.82
C TYR A 63 -16.90 13.20 8.80
N TYR A 64 -17.06 12.72 7.56
CA TYR A 64 -17.80 13.46 6.53
C TYR A 64 -19.29 13.59 6.82
N LYS A 65 -19.89 12.64 7.54
CA LYS A 65 -21.28 12.74 8.00
C LYS A 65 -21.46 13.70 9.19
N SER A 66 -20.38 14.03 9.90
CA SER A 66 -20.43 14.89 11.09
C SER A 66 -20.98 16.28 10.78
N GLN A 67 -21.68 16.86 11.75
CA GLN A 67 -22.22 18.21 11.62
C GLN A 67 -21.09 19.24 11.48
N THR A 68 -19.96 19.04 12.15
CA THR A 68 -18.78 19.91 12.06
C THR A 68 -18.22 19.98 10.65
N TYR A 69 -18.13 18.84 9.94
CA TYR A 69 -17.69 18.84 8.55
C TYR A 69 -18.69 19.54 7.64
N LYS A 70 -19.99 19.23 7.77
CA LYS A 70 -21.05 19.90 6.99
C LYS A 70 -21.06 21.41 7.21
N GLU A 71 -20.95 21.85 8.46
CA GLU A 71 -20.89 23.26 8.82
C GLU A 71 -19.65 23.92 8.21
N ARG A 72 -18.47 23.30 8.33
CA ARG A 72 -17.24 23.81 7.70
C ARG A 72 -17.39 23.95 6.19
N GLN A 73 -17.93 22.93 5.50
CA GLN A 73 -18.17 22.96 4.06
C GLN A 73 -19.18 24.05 3.66
N ALA A 74 -20.31 24.15 4.37
CA ALA A 74 -21.30 25.20 4.10
C ALA A 74 -20.71 26.60 4.26
N ARG A 75 -19.86 26.79 5.28
CA ARG A 75 -19.19 28.07 5.56
C ARG A 75 -18.16 28.42 4.48
N THR A 76 -17.41 27.44 3.99
CA THR A 76 -16.53 27.63 2.83
C THR A 76 -17.31 28.00 1.57
N LEU A 77 -18.41 27.29 1.27
CA LEU A 77 -19.21 27.53 0.07
C LEU A 77 -19.95 28.88 0.10
N LEU A 78 -20.43 29.28 1.27
CA LEU A 78 -21.16 30.54 1.46
C LEU A 78 -20.22 31.70 1.83
N ASN A 79 -18.90 31.46 1.89
CA ASN A 79 -17.88 32.42 2.29
C ASN A 79 -18.16 33.06 3.68
N LEU A 80 -18.70 32.27 4.62
CA LEU A 80 -19.16 32.71 5.95
C LEU A 80 -18.15 32.43 7.07
N GLN A 81 -17.91 33.42 7.94
CA GLN A 81 -17.04 33.30 9.12
C GLN A 81 -17.80 33.18 10.44
N LYS A 82 -17.17 32.59 11.46
CA LYS A 82 -17.72 32.39 12.81
C LYS A 82 -17.34 33.61 13.62
N PRO A 83 -18.12 33.96 14.66
CA PRO A 83 -17.75 35.02 15.58
C PRO A 83 -16.36 34.73 16.17
N GLY A 84 -15.38 35.59 15.89
CA GLY A 84 -13.98 35.45 16.33
C GLY A 84 -12.98 34.88 15.32
N GLU A 85 -13.39 34.53 14.10
CA GLU A 85 -12.47 34.19 13.00
C GLU A 85 -12.09 35.45 12.19
N PHE A 86 -10.82 35.60 11.81
CA PHE A 86 -10.33 36.72 10.98
C PHE A 86 -10.07 36.25 9.55
N ALA A 87 -10.65 36.92 8.55
CA ALA A 87 -10.31 36.71 7.15
C ALA A 87 -9.02 37.47 6.81
N VAL A 88 -7.99 36.75 6.40
CA VAL A 88 -6.77 37.35 5.88
C VAL A 88 -6.87 37.37 4.36
N ALA A 89 -7.10 38.55 3.79
CA ALA A 89 -6.91 38.76 2.36
C ALA A 89 -5.40 38.82 2.09
N LEU A 90 -4.85 37.76 1.50
CA LEU A 90 -3.47 37.79 1.02
C LEU A 90 -3.42 38.78 -0.16
N PRO A 91 -2.47 39.74 -0.18
CA PRO A 91 -2.29 40.59 -1.35
C PRO A 91 -2.00 39.67 -2.53
N GLN A 92 -2.72 39.89 -3.64
CA GLN A 92 -2.43 39.17 -4.87
C GLN A 92 -0.97 39.45 -5.22
N SER A 93 -0.15 38.40 -5.28
CA SER A 93 1.20 38.55 -5.81
C SER A 93 1.04 39.07 -7.25
N PRO A 94 1.88 39.99 -7.74
CA PRO A 94 1.80 40.45 -9.13
C PRO A 94 1.89 39.33 -10.18
N GLU A 95 2.17 38.09 -9.78
CA GLU A 95 2.09 36.87 -10.60
C GLU A 95 0.67 36.29 -10.81
N ASP A 96 -0.35 36.74 -10.06
CA ASP A 96 -1.75 36.32 -10.27
C ASP A 96 -2.47 37.12 -11.38
N GLN A 97 -1.76 37.99 -12.09
CA GLN A 97 -2.21 38.49 -13.40
C GLN A 97 -1.90 37.44 -14.47
N ASN A 98 -2.65 36.34 -14.47
CA ASN A 98 -2.67 35.42 -15.59
C ASN A 98 -3.45 36.09 -16.75
N PRO A 99 -2.83 36.43 -17.90
CA PRO A 99 -3.55 36.99 -19.05
C PRO A 99 -4.32 35.92 -19.84
N ALA A 100 -4.56 34.74 -19.28
CA ALA A 100 -5.20 33.60 -19.94
C ALA A 100 -6.71 33.74 -20.20
N ASN A 101 -7.33 34.89 -19.92
CA ASN A 101 -8.71 35.20 -20.31
C ASN A 101 -8.79 36.29 -21.39
N GLN A 102 -7.80 36.36 -22.28
CA GLN A 102 -7.97 37.00 -23.59
C GLN A 102 -8.02 35.92 -24.67
N PRO A 103 -9.03 35.90 -25.56
CA PRO A 103 -9.00 35.05 -26.74
C PRO A 103 -8.03 35.69 -27.74
N GLU A 104 -6.73 35.53 -27.51
CA GLU A 104 -5.73 35.85 -28.53
C GLU A 104 -5.70 34.73 -29.57
N SER A 105 -6.54 34.90 -30.59
CA SER A 105 -6.31 34.29 -31.88
C SER A 105 -5.04 34.90 -32.49
N ASN A 106 -3.90 34.22 -32.38
CA ASN A 106 -2.80 34.38 -33.34
C ASN A 106 -1.76 33.25 -33.24
N GLY A 107 -1.68 32.44 -34.31
CA GLY A 107 -0.48 31.69 -34.70
C GLY A 107 -0.28 30.33 -34.04
N SER A 108 -0.71 29.26 -34.74
CA SER A 108 -0.51 27.85 -34.41
C SER A 108 0.97 27.44 -34.21
N ALA A 109 1.52 27.66 -33.01
CA ALA A 109 2.61 26.84 -32.52
C ALA A 109 2.02 25.63 -31.80
N THR A 110 2.10 24.44 -32.42
CA THR A 110 1.74 23.18 -31.78
C THR A 110 2.51 23.03 -30.47
N ASN A 111 1.82 22.61 -29.41
CA ASN A 111 2.39 22.44 -28.07
C ASN A 111 3.75 21.73 -28.05
N LEU A 112 4.01 20.82 -28.98
CA LEU A 112 5.29 20.12 -29.13
C LEU A 112 6.49 21.04 -29.39
N LYS A 113 6.33 22.13 -30.17
CA LYS A 113 7.41 23.07 -30.47
C LYS A 113 7.83 23.85 -29.20
N LEU A 114 6.84 24.25 -28.39
CA LEU A 114 7.06 24.95 -27.13
C LEU A 114 7.84 24.09 -26.13
N TRP A 115 7.55 22.79 -26.07
CA TRP A 115 8.28 21.86 -25.21
C TRP A 115 9.72 21.66 -25.70
N TRP A 116 9.93 21.51 -27.00
CA TRP A 116 11.28 21.33 -27.54
C TRP A 116 12.19 22.53 -27.26
N ASP A 117 11.68 23.75 -27.45
CA ASP A 117 12.44 24.97 -27.16
C ASP A 117 12.72 25.15 -25.66
N TYR A 118 11.83 24.69 -24.76
CA TYR A 118 12.09 24.75 -23.32
C TYR A 118 13.21 23.81 -22.86
N PHE A 119 13.27 22.60 -23.41
CA PHE A 119 14.25 21.60 -22.98
C PHE A 119 15.60 21.73 -23.70
N PHE A 120 15.63 22.31 -24.90
CA PHE A 120 16.84 22.34 -25.74
C PHE A 120 17.15 23.72 -26.33
N GLY A 121 16.35 24.75 -26.03
CA GLY A 121 16.68 26.15 -26.28
C GLY A 121 17.71 26.64 -25.26
N LYS A 122 18.67 27.43 -25.74
CA LYS A 122 19.90 27.78 -25.03
C LYS A 122 19.71 28.71 -23.83
#